data_AF-A0A1V9YTU0-F1
#
_entry.id   AF-A0A1V9YTU0-F1
#
_cell.length_a   1.000
_cell.length_b   1.000
_cell.length_c   1.000
_cell.angle_alpha   90.00
_cell.angle_beta   90.00
_cell.angle_gamma   90.00
#
_symmetry.space_group_name_H-M   'P 1'
#
loop_
_entity.id
_entity.type
_entity.pdbx_description
1 polymer ?
#
loop_
_entity_poly.entity_id
_entity_poly.type
_entity_poly.pdbx_seq_one_letter_code
_entity_poly.pdbx_strand_id
1 'polypeptide(L)'
;MRLSWSIGELLLLAKRHRQPSDYVCVELAAHSGHKLLYTPPYHPELQPIEVVWAVAKNRIAANPATTLQELDAKLKALFDLISTSTWVGAFKNVRHFEDKYLVKKGHSQVTGSEDVCSSFFSARGELKNRLVHA
;
A
#
# COMPACT_ATOMS: atom_id res chain seq x y z
N MET A 1 -29.35 1.55 36.23
CA MET A 1 -29.03 0.45 35.30
C MET A 1 -27.70 0.78 34.65
N ARG A 2 -26.61 0.08 35.00
CA ARG A 2 -25.27 0.38 34.46
C ARG A 2 -25.15 -0.36 33.13
N LEU A 3 -25.03 0.37 32.02
CA LEU A 3 -24.73 -0.24 30.73
C LEU A 3 -23.31 -0.83 30.82
N SER A 4 -23.23 -2.16 30.94
CA SER A 4 -21.98 -2.91 30.90
C SER A 4 -21.66 -3.20 29.44
N TRP A 5 -21.16 -2.20 28.72
CA TRP A 5 -20.66 -2.44 27.36
C TRP A 5 -19.41 -3.32 27.41
N SER A 6 -19.38 -4.36 26.58
CA SER A 6 -18.15 -5.10 26.29
C SER A 6 -17.22 -4.26 25.41
N ILE A 7 -15.92 -4.56 25.48
CA ILE A 7 -14.91 -3.92 24.61
C ILE A 7 -15.28 -4.09 23.13
N GLY A 8 -15.84 -5.25 22.75
CA GLY A 8 -16.28 -5.52 21.38
C GLY A 8 -17.39 -4.58 20.90
N GLU A 9 -18.41 -4.35 21.73
CA GLU A 9 -19.52 -3.44 21.39
C GLU A 9 -19.05 -1.98 21.29
N LEU A 10 -18.15 -1.55 22.18
CA LEU A 10 -17.55 -0.22 22.12
C LEU A 10 -16.73 -0.02 20.83
N LEU A 11 -15.98 -1.03 20.39
CA LEU A 11 -15.23 -0.98 19.14
C LEU A 11 -16.15 -0.87 17.91
N LEU A 12 -17.25 -1.63 17.87
CA LEU A 12 -18.23 -1.54 16.78
C LEU A 12 -18.90 -0.16 16.75
N LEU A 13 -19.25 0.38 17.92
CA LEU A 13 -19.83 1.71 18.04
C LEU A 13 -18.84 2.79 17.57
N ALA A 14 -17.59 2.73 18.05
CA ALA A 14 -16.54 3.66 17.64
C ALA A 14 -16.30 3.60 16.13
N LYS A 15 -16.29 2.41 15.53
CA LYS A 15 -16.13 2.22 14.09
C LYS A 15 -17.28 2.83 13.28
N ARG A 16 -18.53 2.71 13.76
CA ARG A 16 -19.72 3.30 13.11
C ARG A 16 -19.70 4.83 13.15
N HIS A 17 -19.24 5.41 14.24
CA HIS A 17 -19.20 6.86 14.44
C HIS A 17 -17.86 7.50 14.07
N ARG A 18 -16.92 6.72 13.55
CA ARG A 18 -15.63 7.21 13.11
C ARG A 18 -15.83 8.13 11.91
N GLN A 19 -15.54 9.42 12.11
CA GLN A 19 -15.49 10.38 11.01
C GLN A 19 -14.40 9.94 10.01
N PRO A 20 -14.63 10.15 8.70
CA PRO A 20 -13.56 10.04 7.72
C PRO A 20 -12.36 10.88 8.18
N SER A 21 -11.17 10.32 8.09
CA SER A 21 -9.98 11.08 8.45
C SER A 21 -9.62 12.01 7.29
N ASP A 22 -9.80 13.31 7.51
CA ASP A 22 -9.44 14.35 6.55
C ASP A 22 -7.93 14.62 6.64
N TYR A 23 -7.17 13.92 5.82
CA TYR A 23 -5.73 14.13 5.72
C TYR A 23 -5.43 15.18 4.65
N VAL A 24 -4.64 16.20 5.02
CA VAL A 24 -4.18 17.25 4.10
C VAL A 24 -3.55 16.67 2.83
N CYS A 25 -2.85 15.54 2.91
CA CYS A 25 -2.26 14.89 1.74
C CYS A 25 -3.30 14.37 0.72
N VAL A 26 -4.50 13.99 1.17
CA VAL A 26 -5.61 13.58 0.29
C VAL A 26 -6.13 14.77 -0.49
N GLU A 27 -6.34 15.90 0.19
CA GLU A 27 -6.77 17.14 -0.45
C GLU A 27 -5.74 17.63 -1.46
N LEU A 28 -4.45 17.68 -1.09
CA LEU A 28 -3.37 18.10 -1.99
C LEU A 28 -3.27 17.22 -3.23
N ALA A 29 -3.41 15.89 -3.07
CA ALA A 29 -3.41 14.98 -4.20
C ALA A 29 -4.63 15.21 -5.10
N ALA A 30 -5.82 15.41 -4.52
CA ALA A 30 -7.05 15.67 -5.26
C ALA A 30 -6.97 16.99 -6.05
N HIS A 31 -6.43 18.06 -5.45
CA HIS A 31 -6.18 19.33 -6.14
C HIS A 31 -5.23 19.18 -7.34
N SER A 32 -4.34 18.19 -7.29
CA SER A 32 -3.42 17.86 -8.39
C SER A 32 -4.00 16.84 -9.39
N GLY A 33 -5.29 16.45 -9.25
CA GLY A 33 -5.93 15.46 -10.12
C GLY A 33 -5.55 14.01 -9.82
N HIS A 34 -4.96 13.73 -8.64
CA HIS A 34 -4.54 12.39 -8.22
C HIS A 34 -5.49 11.79 -7.17
N LYS A 35 -5.70 10.48 -7.23
CA LYS A 35 -6.42 9.70 -6.21
C LYS A 35 -5.42 8.94 -5.35
N LEU A 36 -5.45 9.18 -4.03
CA LEU A 36 -4.63 8.41 -3.10
C LEU A 36 -5.21 6.99 -2.92
N LEU A 37 -4.31 6.00 -2.92
CA LEU A 37 -4.64 4.60 -2.64
C LEU A 37 -3.86 4.15 -1.43
N TYR A 38 -4.58 3.59 -0.45
CA TYR A 38 -3.98 3.06 0.77
C TYR A 38 -3.90 1.55 0.68
N THR A 39 -2.71 0.99 0.84
CA THR A 39 -2.57 -0.44 1.05
C THR A 39 -3.09 -0.81 2.44
N PRO A 40 -3.64 -2.01 2.61
CA PRO A 40 -4.06 -2.48 3.93
C PRO A 40 -2.84 -2.59 4.86
N PRO A 41 -3.02 -2.41 6.17
CA PRO A 41 -1.92 -2.45 7.13
C PRO A 41 -1.25 -3.83 7.13
N TYR A 42 0.07 -3.88 7.32
CA TYR A 42 0.88 -5.11 7.36
C TYR A 42 0.95 -5.90 6.04
N HIS A 43 0.73 -5.25 4.90
CA HIS A 43 0.84 -5.85 3.58
C HIS A 43 1.91 -5.17 2.69
N PRO A 44 3.20 -5.21 3.07
CA PRO A 44 4.29 -4.59 2.30
C PRO A 44 4.43 -5.17 0.88
N GLU A 45 3.99 -6.41 0.66
CA GLU A 45 3.97 -7.07 -0.65
C GLU A 45 3.03 -6.39 -1.66
N LEU A 46 2.09 -5.56 -1.18
CA LEU A 46 1.21 -4.73 -2.02
C LEU A 46 1.82 -3.35 -2.34
N GLN A 47 3.01 -3.04 -1.83
CA GLN A 47 3.70 -1.77 -2.02
C GLN A 47 4.90 -1.96 -2.95
N PRO A 48 4.83 -1.54 -4.23
CA PRO A 48 5.89 -1.82 -5.21
C PRO A 48 7.23 -1.17 -4.85
N ILE A 49 7.20 -0.08 -4.07
CA ILE A 49 8.40 0.61 -3.59
C ILE A 49 9.27 -0.27 -2.69
N GLU A 50 8.70 -1.26 -1.99
CA GLU A 50 9.47 -2.19 -1.16
C GLU A 50 10.42 -3.06 -1.99
N VAL A 51 9.97 -3.48 -3.19
CA VAL A 51 10.80 -4.23 -4.14
C VAL A 51 11.94 -3.36 -4.66
N VAL A 52 11.65 -2.11 -5.01
CA VAL A 52 12.65 -1.15 -5.50
C VAL A 52 13.71 -0.88 -4.42
N TRP A 53 13.28 -0.68 -3.17
CA TRP A 53 14.19 -0.53 -2.03
C TRP A 53 15.00 -1.80 -1.75
N ALA A 54 14.43 -2.99 -1.92
CA ALA A 54 15.18 -4.23 -1.79
C ALA A 54 16.34 -4.29 -2.81
N VAL A 55 16.10 -3.90 -4.06
CA VAL A 55 17.15 -3.82 -5.10
C VAL A 55 18.23 -2.81 -4.71
N ALA A 56 17.84 -1.60 -4.29
CA ALA A 56 18.79 -0.56 -3.90
C ALA A 56 19.65 -1.00 -2.69
N LYS A 57 19.01 -1.54 -1.65
CA LYS A 57 19.70 -2.01 -0.44
C LYS A 57 20.67 -3.16 -0.74
N ASN A 58 20.28 -4.13 -1.57
CA ASN A 58 21.16 -5.24 -1.94
C ASN A 58 22.43 -4.75 -2.65
N ARG A 59 22.31 -3.72 -3.50
CA ARG A 59 23.47 -3.13 -4.19
C ARG A 59 24.36 -2.34 -3.24
N ILE A 60 23.78 -1.56 -2.31
CA ILE A 60 24.56 -0.89 -1.26
C ILE A 60 25.26 -1.92 -0.36
N ALA A 61 24.61 -3.02 -0.01
CA ALA A 61 25.22 -4.05 0.82
C ALA A 61 26.43 -4.72 0.14
N ALA A 62 26.42 -4.84 -1.20
CA ALA A 62 27.55 -5.37 -1.97
C ALA A 62 28.74 -4.39 -2.05
N ASN A 63 28.48 -3.08 -1.94
CA ASN A 63 29.51 -2.04 -1.89
C ASN A 63 29.12 -0.97 -0.85
N PRO A 64 29.29 -1.27 0.46
CA PRO A 64 28.83 -0.41 1.53
C PRO A 64 29.46 0.98 1.47
N ALA A 65 28.67 1.99 1.82
CA ALA A 65 29.20 3.34 2.03
C ALA A 65 29.79 3.45 3.44
N THR A 66 30.85 4.25 3.58
CA THR A 66 31.49 4.55 4.86
C THR A 66 31.05 5.90 5.43
N THR A 67 30.49 6.76 4.59
CA THR A 67 29.99 8.09 4.96
C THR A 67 28.60 8.34 4.39
N LEU A 68 27.87 9.31 4.95
CA LEU A 68 26.55 9.71 4.43
C LEU A 68 26.63 10.35 3.05
N GLN A 69 27.70 11.12 2.77
CA GLN A 69 27.91 11.73 1.45
C GLN A 69 28.15 10.66 0.38
N GLU A 70 28.95 9.65 0.70
CA GLU A 70 29.17 8.52 -0.19
C GLU A 70 27.87 7.72 -0.39
N LEU A 71 27.08 7.50 0.67
CA LEU A 71 25.79 6.83 0.59
C LEU A 71 24.82 7.58 -0.33
N ASP A 72 24.71 8.90 -0.18
CA ASP A 72 23.86 9.75 -1.02
C ASP A 72 24.28 9.70 -2.51
N ALA A 73 25.58 9.81 -2.79
CA ALA A 73 26.12 9.69 -4.14
C ALA A 73 25.84 8.30 -4.74
N LYS A 74 26.05 7.23 -3.96
CA LYS A 74 25.74 5.86 -4.38
C LYS A 74 24.26 5.67 -4.64
N LEU A 75 23.38 6.15 -3.76
CA LEU A 75 21.93 6.03 -3.95
C LEU A 75 21.45 6.72 -5.23
N LYS A 76 21.92 7.94 -5.52
CA LYS A 76 21.60 8.66 -6.77
C LYS A 76 21.99 7.85 -7.99
N ALA A 77 23.26 7.41 -8.07
CA ALA A 77 23.73 6.58 -9.17
C ALA A 77 22.98 5.25 -9.28
N LEU A 78 22.57 4.66 -8.15
CA LEU A 78 21.80 3.42 -8.14
C LEU A 78 20.39 3.60 -8.69
N PHE A 79 19.70 4.68 -8.32
CA PHE A 79 18.35 4.96 -8.81
C PHE A 79 18.34 5.26 -10.31
N ASP A 80 19.39 5.88 -10.85
CA ASP A 80 19.57 6.06 -12.30
C ASP A 80 19.71 4.72 -13.06
N LEU A 81 20.22 3.69 -12.37
CA LEU A 81 20.37 2.33 -12.92
C LEU A 81 19.12 1.45 -12.74
N ILE A 82 18.08 1.92 -12.04
CA ILE A 82 16.83 1.16 -11.90
C ILE A 82 16.04 1.28 -13.20
N SER A 83 16.17 0.24 -14.01
CA SER A 83 15.52 0.15 -15.32
C SER A 83 13.99 0.09 -15.21
N THR A 84 13.32 0.48 -16.30
CA THR A 84 11.88 0.25 -16.49
C THR A 84 11.46 -1.20 -16.25
N SER A 85 12.30 -2.18 -16.62
CA SER A 85 12.01 -3.59 -16.36
C SER A 85 11.91 -3.93 -14.87
N THR A 86 12.69 -3.26 -14.01
CA THR A 86 12.62 -3.42 -12.56
C THR A 86 11.30 -2.88 -12.03
N TRP A 87 10.90 -1.68 -12.46
CA TRP A 87 9.60 -1.07 -12.11
C TRP A 87 8.43 -1.93 -12.56
N VAL A 88 8.45 -2.43 -13.80
CA VAL A 88 7.42 -3.33 -14.34
C VAL A 88 7.38 -4.65 -13.56
N GLY A 89 8.54 -5.20 -13.18
CA GLY A 89 8.63 -6.40 -12.35
C GLY A 89 8.01 -6.19 -10.97
N ALA A 90 8.33 -5.09 -10.30
CA ALA A 90 7.76 -4.72 -9.00
C ALA A 90 6.23 -4.59 -9.09
N PHE A 91 5.71 -3.96 -10.14
CA PHE A 91 4.27 -3.84 -10.37
C PHE A 91 3.60 -5.20 -10.61
N LYS A 92 4.22 -6.07 -11.41
CA LYS A 92 3.72 -7.45 -11.64
C LYS A 92 3.67 -8.26 -10.35
N ASN A 93 4.67 -8.11 -9.47
CA ASN A 93 4.68 -8.78 -8.17
C ASN A 93 3.51 -8.33 -7.29
N VAL A 94 3.28 -7.01 -7.19
CA VAL A 94 2.11 -6.46 -6.46
C VAL A 94 0.81 -7.02 -7.02
N ARG A 95 0.65 -7.04 -8.35
CA ARG A 95 -0.54 -7.60 -9.00
C ARG A 95 -0.74 -9.08 -8.69
N HIS A 96 0.33 -9.87 -8.65
CA HIS A 96 0.24 -11.27 -8.24
C HIS A 96 -0.32 -11.43 -6.82
N PHE A 97 0.14 -10.61 -5.86
CA PHE A 97 -0.40 -10.62 -4.51
C PHE A 97 -1.84 -10.10 -4.43
N GLU A 98 -2.19 -9.07 -5.22
CA GLU A 98 -3.57 -8.61 -5.35
C GLU A 98 -4.49 -9.76 -5.76
N ASP A 99 -4.15 -10.47 -6.85
CA ASP A 99 -4.95 -11.57 -7.39
C ASP A 99 -5.06 -12.72 -6.36
N LYS A 100 -3.97 -13.04 -5.67
CA LYS A 100 -3.95 -14.05 -4.60
C LYS A 100 -4.90 -13.71 -3.45
N TYR A 101 -4.96 -12.44 -3.04
CA TYR A 101 -5.85 -12.01 -1.95
C TYR A 101 -7.30 -11.92 -2.38
N LEU A 102 -7.57 -11.56 -3.63
CA LEU A 102 -8.92 -11.57 -4.19
C LEU A 102 -9.50 -12.99 -4.22
N VAL A 103 -8.71 -13.98 -4.66
CA VAL A 103 -9.14 -15.40 -4.65
C VAL A 103 -9.40 -15.87 -3.21
N LYS A 104 -8.52 -15.54 -2.26
CA LYS A 104 -8.67 -15.95 -0.86
C LYS A 104 -9.94 -15.39 -0.20
N LYS A 105 -10.35 -14.16 -0.53
CA LYS A 105 -11.61 -13.57 -0.04
C LYS A 105 -12.86 -14.34 -0.48
N GLY A 106 -12.83 -15.03 -1.62
CA GLY A 106 -13.94 -15.87 -2.06
C GLY A 106 -14.18 -17.10 -1.18
N HIS A 107 -13.24 -17.45 -0.28
CA HIS A 107 -13.22 -18.73 0.45
C HIS A 107 -13.24 -18.60 1.99
N SER A 108 -13.27 -17.41 2.61
CA SER A 108 -13.22 -17.30 4.08
C SER A 108 -13.94 -16.06 4.66
N GLN A 109 -14.72 -16.28 5.73
CA GLN A 109 -15.37 -15.28 6.57
C GLN A 109 -14.38 -14.71 7.62
N VAL A 110 -14.07 -13.43 7.49
CA VAL A 110 -13.82 -12.37 8.49
C VAL A 110 -13.19 -12.69 9.85
N THR A 111 -11.94 -12.24 10.03
CA THR A 111 -11.47 -11.66 11.31
C THR A 111 -10.79 -10.30 11.11
N GLY A 112 -11.41 -9.24 11.64
CA GLY A 112 -10.77 -8.05 12.21
C GLY A 112 -10.13 -6.97 11.33
N SER A 113 -9.52 -7.28 10.18
CA SER A 113 -8.74 -6.31 9.36
C SER A 113 -9.41 -5.92 8.03
N GLU A 114 -10.62 -6.39 7.79
CA GLU A 114 -11.17 -6.49 6.44
C GLU A 114 -11.61 -5.18 5.77
N ASP A 115 -11.98 -4.15 6.52
CA ASP A 115 -12.59 -2.95 5.91
C ASP A 115 -11.62 -2.19 4.99
N VAL A 116 -10.36 -2.05 5.40
CA VAL A 116 -9.33 -1.37 4.58
C VAL A 116 -8.90 -2.24 3.41
N CYS A 117 -8.86 -3.55 3.62
CA CYS A 117 -8.58 -4.52 2.57
C CYS A 117 -9.68 -4.51 1.50
N SER A 118 -10.94 -4.41 1.89
CA SER A 118 -12.08 -4.32 0.98
C SER A 118 -12.13 -2.99 0.25
N SER A 119 -11.87 -1.86 0.92
CA SER A 119 -11.84 -0.55 0.26
C SER A 119 -10.69 -0.43 -0.74
N PHE A 120 -9.50 -0.97 -0.44
CA PHE A 120 -8.38 -1.01 -1.37
C PHE A 120 -8.73 -1.78 -2.64
N PHE A 121 -9.25 -3.01 -2.52
CA PHE A 121 -9.60 -3.82 -3.69
C PHE A 121 -10.77 -3.24 -4.48
N SER A 122 -11.76 -2.65 -3.82
CA SER A 122 -12.88 -1.98 -4.50
C SER A 122 -12.41 -0.75 -5.28
N ALA A 123 -11.64 0.14 -4.67
CA ALA A 123 -11.09 1.33 -5.33
C ALA A 123 -10.15 0.96 -6.49
N ARG A 124 -9.43 -0.15 -6.38
CA ARG A 124 -8.57 -0.68 -7.44
C ARG A 124 -9.38 -1.28 -8.58
N GLY A 125 -10.47 -1.99 -8.29
CA GLY A 125 -11.40 -2.53 -9.29
C GLY A 125 -12.02 -1.43 -10.15
N GLU A 126 -12.46 -0.33 -9.52
CA GLU A 126 -12.96 0.87 -10.23
C GLU A 126 -11.91 1.45 -11.19
N LEU A 127 -10.65 1.56 -10.74
CA LEU A 127 -9.56 2.06 -11.57
C LEU A 127 -9.23 1.12 -12.73
N LYS A 128 -9.21 -0.20 -12.49
CA LYS A 128 -9.02 -1.21 -13.55
C LYS A 128 -10.11 -1.04 -14.61
N ASN A 129 -11.39 -0.96 -14.22
CA ASN A 129 -12.51 -0.77 -15.14
C ASN A 129 -12.44 0.52 -15.95
N ARG A 130 -12.03 1.64 -15.33
CA ARG A 130 -11.87 2.92 -16.04
C ARG A 130 -10.75 2.89 -17.10
N LEU A 131 -9.69 2.13 -16.88
CA LEU A 131 -8.59 1.99 -17.84
C LEU A 131 -8.92 1.05 -19.02
N VAL A 132 -9.92 0.15 -18.88
CA VAL A 132 -10.34 -0.74 -19.99
C VAL A 132 -11.35 -0.06 -20.94
N HIS A 133 -11.92 1.07 -20.52
CA HIS A 133 -12.98 1.79 -21.23
C HIS A 133 -12.58 3.22 -21.66
N ALA A 134 -11.30 3.56 -21.55
CA ALA A 134 -10.70 4.80 -22.04
C ALA A 134 -9.77 4.48 -23.21
#